data_AF-A0A9X8ITL2-F1
#
_entry.id   AF-A0A9X8ITL2-F1
#
_cell.length_a   1.000
_cell.length_b   1.000
_cell.length_c   1.000
_cell.angle_alpha   90.00
_cell.angle_beta   90.00
_cell.angle_gamma   90.00
#
_symmetry.space_group_name_H-M   'P 1'
#
loop_
_entity.id
_entity.type
_entity.pdbx_description
1 polymer ?
#
loop_
_entity_poly.entity_id
_entity_poly.type
_entity_poly.pdbx_seq_one_letter_code
_entity_poly.pdbx_strand_id
1 'polypeptide(L)'
;DIDVSIDPTRFKQVLSNLLSNAIKFTETGEVSLRLQILATSDQQVEVQVLIEDSGIGISVEDQKRLFSPFVQAGNSPQPARSGSGLGLVISRNLCDMMGGTLRLDSDLGQGTRVEVNLQLPLLPATTTTAAMPDAAPATCALNVLVVDDHPVNRLLMCWQLSELGHRTVDLSDGEQGLDRWRIQAFDVVITDCNMPRRNGYELARSIRAEEAVTG
;
A
#
# COMPACT_ATOMS: atom_id res chain seq x y z
N ASP A 1 -19.55 -6.78 -7.34
CA ASP A 1 -18.42 -6.84 -6.40
C ASP A 1 -18.66 -7.95 -5.38
N ILE A 2 -17.60 -8.69 -5.06
CA ILE A 2 -17.63 -9.80 -4.09
C ILE A 2 -16.71 -9.37 -2.95
N ASP A 3 -17.25 -9.24 -1.75
CA ASP A 3 -16.46 -8.90 -0.57
C ASP A 3 -15.79 -10.16 0.00
N VAL A 4 -14.50 -10.05 0.27
CA VAL A 4 -13.67 -11.14 0.75
C VAL A 4 -12.93 -10.75 2.02
N SER A 5 -12.74 -11.70 2.93
CA SER A 5 -11.94 -11.50 4.14
C SER A 5 -10.48 -11.80 3.84
N ILE A 6 -9.64 -10.77 3.84
CA ILE A 6 -8.18 -10.87 3.67
C ILE A 6 -7.49 -9.80 4.50
N ASP A 7 -6.24 -10.02 4.91
CA ASP A 7 -5.40 -8.94 5.45
C ASP A 7 -4.93 -8.02 4.30
N PRO A 8 -5.49 -6.81 4.14
CA PRO A 8 -5.19 -5.96 3.00
C PRO A 8 -3.74 -5.45 3.03
N THR A 9 -3.16 -5.29 4.22
CA THR A 9 -1.80 -4.77 4.38
C THR A 9 -0.77 -5.80 3.94
N ARG A 10 -0.95 -7.05 4.33
CA ARG A 10 -0.06 -8.16 3.95
C ARG A 10 -0.21 -8.52 2.50
N PHE A 11 -1.45 -8.56 1.99
CA PHE A 11 -1.69 -8.79 0.57
C PHE A 11 -1.03 -7.71 -0.30
N LYS A 12 -1.21 -6.43 0.04
CA LYS A 12 -0.53 -5.32 -0.65
C LYS A 12 1.00 -5.47 -0.57
N GLN A 13 1.54 -5.84 0.58
CA GLN A 13 2.98 -6.05 0.76
C GLN A 13 3.52 -7.15 -0.17
N VAL A 14 2.81 -8.28 -0.29
CA VAL A 14 3.18 -9.37 -1.21
C VAL A 14 3.21 -8.86 -2.64
N LEU A 15 2.13 -8.23 -3.11
CA LEU A 15 2.01 -7.73 -4.48
C LEU A 15 3.04 -6.67 -4.81
N SER A 16 3.21 -5.66 -3.93
CA SER A 16 4.18 -4.59 -4.14
C SER A 16 5.59 -5.14 -4.27
N ASN A 17 5.96 -6.13 -3.46
CA ASN A 17 7.29 -6.73 -3.53
C ASN A 17 7.50 -7.54 -4.82
N LEU A 18 6.52 -8.34 -5.24
CA LEU A 18 6.60 -9.10 -6.50
C LEU A 18 6.66 -8.19 -7.72
N LEU A 19 5.78 -7.19 -7.80
CA LEU A 19 5.78 -6.19 -8.88
C LEU A 19 7.06 -5.36 -8.89
N SER A 20 7.58 -4.96 -7.72
CA SER A 20 8.83 -4.21 -7.66
C SER A 20 10.00 -5.04 -8.20
N ASN A 21 10.02 -6.35 -7.95
CA ASN A 21 11.03 -7.24 -8.51
C ASN A 21 10.86 -7.33 -10.04
N ALA A 22 9.66 -7.59 -10.52
CA ALA A 22 9.36 -7.67 -11.96
C ALA A 22 9.81 -6.41 -12.73
N ILE A 23 9.48 -5.22 -12.20
CA ILE A 23 9.89 -3.93 -12.78
C ILE A 23 11.41 -3.73 -12.68
N LYS A 24 12.02 -4.06 -11.54
CA LYS A 24 13.45 -3.89 -11.31
C LYS A 24 14.32 -4.74 -12.25
N PHE A 25 13.84 -5.93 -12.62
CA PHE A 25 14.60 -6.89 -13.43
C PHE A 25 14.17 -6.91 -14.92
N THR A 26 13.27 -6.00 -15.30
CA THR A 26 12.83 -5.79 -16.69
C THR A 26 13.23 -4.39 -17.14
N GLU A 27 14.41 -4.26 -17.75
CA GLU A 27 14.88 -2.95 -18.28
C GLU A 27 14.15 -2.54 -19.56
N THR A 28 13.85 -3.51 -20.42
CA THR A 28 13.08 -3.33 -21.65
C THR A 28 12.11 -4.50 -21.81
N GLY A 29 10.83 -4.21 -22.03
CA GLY A 29 9.80 -5.24 -22.15
C GLY A 29 8.52 -4.85 -21.44
N GLU A 30 7.77 -5.85 -20.99
CA GLU A 30 6.50 -5.65 -20.31
C GLU A 30 6.44 -6.40 -18.98
N VAL A 31 5.65 -5.84 -18.07
CA VAL A 31 5.24 -6.48 -16.82
C VAL A 31 3.73 -6.47 -16.81
N SER A 32 3.12 -7.64 -16.63
CA SER A 32 1.67 -7.80 -16.59
C SER A 32 1.22 -8.35 -15.23
N LEU A 33 0.09 -7.82 -14.75
CA LEU A 33 -0.59 -8.29 -13.55
C LEU A 33 -2.00 -8.71 -13.96
N ARG A 34 -2.38 -9.95 -13.65
CA ARG A 34 -3.71 -10.47 -13.89
C ARG A 34 -4.26 -11.08 -12.62
N LEU A 35 -5.53 -10.80 -12.34
CA LEU A 35 -6.29 -11.43 -11.26
C LEU A 35 -7.40 -12.24 -11.90
N GLN A 36 -7.50 -13.50 -11.52
CA GLN A 36 -8.50 -14.44 -12.02
C GLN A 36 -9.20 -15.12 -10.84
N ILE A 37 -10.50 -15.31 -10.98
CA ILE A 37 -11.28 -16.13 -10.06
C ILE A 37 -11.34 -17.53 -10.67
N LEU A 38 -10.75 -18.51 -9.98
CA LEU A 38 -10.70 -19.90 -10.45
C LEU A 38 -11.99 -20.64 -10.10
N ALA A 39 -12.50 -20.43 -8.90
CA ALA A 39 -13.72 -21.03 -8.40
C ALA A 39 -14.37 -20.12 -7.36
N THR A 40 -15.70 -20.15 -7.31
CA THR A 40 -16.48 -19.49 -6.26
C THR A 40 -17.42 -20.53 -5.67
N SER A 41 -17.41 -20.63 -4.34
CA SER A 41 -18.35 -21.43 -3.55
C SER A 41 -19.22 -20.51 -2.69
N ASP A 42 -20.16 -21.06 -1.91
CA ASP A 42 -20.99 -20.24 -1.01
C ASP A 42 -20.21 -19.63 0.17
N GLN A 43 -19.01 -20.14 0.47
CA GLN A 43 -18.23 -19.72 1.65
C GLN A 43 -16.86 -19.14 1.32
N GLN A 44 -16.31 -19.46 0.15
CA GLN A 44 -14.96 -19.07 -0.23
C GLN A 44 -14.84 -18.84 -1.74
N VAL A 45 -13.95 -17.95 -2.13
CA VAL A 45 -13.53 -17.72 -3.50
C VAL A 45 -12.05 -18.06 -3.65
N GLU A 46 -11.73 -18.82 -4.69
CA GLU A 46 -10.36 -19.13 -5.07
C GLU A 46 -9.88 -18.09 -6.09
N VAL A 47 -8.86 -17.34 -5.70
CA VAL A 47 -8.29 -16.25 -6.51
C VAL A 47 -6.87 -16.60 -6.88
N GLN A 48 -6.55 -16.43 -8.16
CA GLN A 48 -5.21 -16.49 -8.69
C GLN A 48 -4.75 -15.10 -9.11
N VAL A 49 -3.60 -14.69 -8.60
CA VAL A 49 -2.86 -13.52 -9.08
C VAL A 49 -1.65 -13.99 -9.85
N LEU A 50 -1.56 -13.57 -11.11
CA LEU A 50 -0.49 -13.90 -12.02
C LEU A 50 0.30 -12.63 -12.34
N ILE A 51 1.60 -12.65 -12.06
CA ILE A 51 2.55 -11.59 -12.41
C ILE A 51 3.53 -12.17 -13.40
N GLU A 52 3.62 -11.60 -14.60
CA GLU A 52 4.56 -12.02 -15.62
C GLU A 52 5.42 -10.83 -16.04
N ASP A 53 6.73 -11.06 -16.14
CA ASP A 53 7.67 -10.12 -16.73
C ASP A 53 8.48 -10.77 -17.84
N SER A 54 8.90 -9.96 -18.80
CA SER A 54 9.81 -10.37 -19.89
C SER A 54 11.27 -9.98 -19.59
N GLY A 55 11.66 -9.94 -18.32
CA GLY A 55 12.96 -9.48 -17.87
C GLY A 55 14.09 -10.48 -18.11
N ILE A 56 15.21 -10.29 -17.40
CA ILE A 56 16.40 -11.14 -17.53
C ILE A 56 16.18 -12.60 -17.14
N GLY A 57 15.08 -12.91 -16.44
CA GLY A 57 14.80 -14.22 -15.86
C GLY A 57 15.82 -14.64 -14.80
N ILE A 58 15.66 -15.85 -14.29
CA ILE A 58 16.43 -16.38 -13.16
C ILE A 58 16.95 -17.76 -13.54
N SER A 59 18.24 -18.02 -13.26
CA SER A 59 18.84 -19.34 -13.50
C SER A 59 18.21 -20.43 -12.60
N VAL A 60 18.18 -21.68 -13.07
CA VAL A 60 17.65 -22.82 -12.28
C VAL A 60 18.39 -23.00 -10.95
N GLU A 61 19.69 -22.66 -10.91
CA GLU A 61 20.50 -22.75 -9.69
C GLU A 61 20.12 -21.65 -8.68
N ASP A 62 19.90 -20.42 -9.15
CA ASP A 62 19.48 -19.32 -8.29
C ASP A 62 18.03 -19.51 -7.80
N GLN A 63 17.13 -20.02 -8.65
CA GLN A 63 15.72 -20.29 -8.26
C GLN A 63 15.61 -21.21 -7.04
N LYS A 64 16.46 -22.24 -6.96
CA LYS A 64 16.49 -23.17 -5.80
C LYS A 64 16.92 -22.47 -4.51
N ARG A 65 17.64 -21.36 -4.62
CA ARG A 65 18.21 -20.63 -3.48
C ARG A 65 17.45 -19.35 -3.14
N LEU A 66 16.61 -18.82 -4.04
CA LEU A 66 15.83 -17.60 -3.83
C LEU A 66 14.85 -17.65 -2.65
N PHE A 67 14.45 -18.86 -2.26
CA PHE A 67 13.58 -19.08 -1.10
C PHE A 67 14.34 -19.38 0.19
N SER A 68 15.67 -19.36 0.14
CA SER A 68 16.52 -19.37 1.32
C SER A 68 16.74 -17.94 1.82
N PRO A 69 16.72 -17.69 3.13
CA PRO A 69 16.97 -16.36 3.69
C PRO A 69 18.32 -15.79 3.22
N PHE A 70 18.34 -14.49 2.88
CA PHE A 70 19.54 -13.71 2.53
C PHE A 70 20.26 -14.10 1.23
N VAL A 71 19.64 -14.88 0.36
CA VAL A 71 20.23 -15.21 -0.95
C VAL A 71 19.80 -14.19 -2.00
N GLN A 72 20.78 -13.69 -2.77
CA GLN A 72 20.58 -12.90 -3.98
C GLN A 72 21.11 -13.71 -5.18
N ALA A 73 20.42 -13.62 -6.32
CA ALA A 73 20.85 -14.27 -7.56
C ALA A 73 22.06 -13.54 -8.17
N GLY A 74 23.15 -14.27 -8.46
CA GLY A 74 24.28 -13.80 -9.28
C GLY A 74 25.61 -13.47 -8.56
N ASN A 75 26.70 -14.04 -9.08
CA ASN A 75 28.12 -13.68 -8.81
C ASN A 75 28.63 -12.65 -9.84
N SER A 76 28.02 -11.47 -9.95
CA SER A 76 28.49 -10.41 -10.88
C SER A 76 29.05 -9.18 -10.15
N PRO A 77 30.21 -8.63 -10.58
CA PRO A 77 30.89 -7.51 -9.91
C PRO A 77 30.31 -6.15 -10.34
N GLN A 78 28.98 -5.99 -10.26
CA GLN A 78 28.31 -4.70 -10.49
C GLN A 78 27.72 -4.14 -9.20
N PRO A 79 27.71 -2.81 -9.03
CA PRO A 79 27.39 -2.18 -7.76
C PRO A 79 25.93 -2.47 -7.38
N ALA A 80 25.79 -3.13 -6.23
CA ALA A 80 24.60 -3.27 -5.38
C ALA A 80 23.31 -2.61 -5.90
N ARG A 81 22.59 -3.29 -6.80
CA ARG A 81 21.14 -3.05 -6.96
C ARG A 81 20.44 -3.66 -5.75
N SER A 82 20.47 -2.91 -4.65
CA SER A 82 20.09 -3.30 -3.29
C SER A 82 18.71 -3.98 -3.18
N GLY A 83 18.67 -5.04 -2.40
CA GLY A 83 17.48 -5.72 -1.91
C GLY A 83 17.95 -6.80 -0.94
N SER A 84 17.36 -6.93 0.25
CA SER A 84 17.91 -7.78 1.32
C SER A 84 17.94 -9.30 1.01
N GLY A 85 17.44 -9.72 -0.16
CA GLY A 85 17.19 -11.14 -0.48
C GLY A 85 16.04 -11.75 0.32
N LEU A 86 15.38 -10.98 1.19
CA LEU A 86 14.30 -11.46 2.04
C LEU A 86 12.92 -11.32 1.41
N GLY A 87 12.79 -10.49 0.37
CA GLY A 87 11.50 -10.15 -0.22
C GLY A 87 10.69 -11.40 -0.58
N LEU A 88 11.23 -12.28 -1.42
CA LEU A 88 10.50 -13.47 -1.88
C LEU A 88 10.17 -14.45 -0.73
N VAL A 89 11.06 -14.57 0.25
CA VAL A 89 10.86 -15.40 1.44
C VAL A 89 9.72 -14.85 2.31
N ILE A 90 9.69 -13.54 2.53
CA ILE A 90 8.60 -12.86 3.26
C ILE A 90 7.30 -13.01 2.50
N SER A 91 7.30 -12.81 1.17
CA SER A 91 6.10 -12.97 0.35
C SER A 91 5.53 -14.38 0.44
N ARG A 92 6.38 -15.42 0.38
CA ARG A 92 5.95 -16.81 0.55
C ARG A 92 5.34 -17.03 1.95
N ASN A 93 6.04 -16.65 3.01
CA ASN A 93 5.54 -16.83 4.38
C ASN A 93 4.21 -16.10 4.62
N LEU A 94 4.06 -14.89 4.07
CA LEU A 94 2.81 -14.14 4.15
C LEU A 94 1.68 -14.85 3.38
N CYS A 95 1.95 -15.36 2.18
CA CYS A 95 0.99 -16.16 1.41
C CYS A 95 0.57 -17.41 2.19
N ASP A 96 1.52 -18.15 2.76
CA ASP A 96 1.25 -19.36 3.54
C ASP A 96 0.40 -19.04 4.77
N MET A 97 0.70 -17.94 5.49
CA MET A 97 -0.12 -17.48 6.62
C MET A 97 -1.54 -17.07 6.21
N MET A 98 -1.74 -16.61 4.97
CA MET A 98 -3.06 -16.32 4.41
C MET A 98 -3.76 -17.58 3.83
N GLY A 99 -3.20 -18.78 4.03
CA GLY A 99 -3.76 -20.02 3.51
C GLY A 99 -3.62 -20.19 1.99
N GLY A 100 -2.69 -19.45 1.38
CA GLY A 100 -2.41 -19.50 -0.04
C GLY A 100 -1.12 -20.22 -0.40
N THR A 101 -0.75 -20.14 -1.67
CA THR A 101 0.53 -20.65 -2.19
C THR A 101 1.16 -19.64 -3.14
N LEU A 102 2.49 -19.62 -3.19
CA LEU A 102 3.27 -18.82 -4.13
C LEU A 102 4.21 -19.70 -4.94
N ARG A 103 4.02 -19.73 -6.26
CA ARG A 103 4.89 -20.41 -7.24
C ARG A 103 5.61 -19.38 -8.09
N LEU A 104 6.84 -19.72 -8.48
CA LEU A 104 7.67 -18.89 -9.33
C LEU A 104 8.30 -19.82 -10.36
N ASP A 105 8.04 -19.52 -11.63
CA ASP A 105 8.61 -20.19 -12.79
C ASP A 105 9.37 -19.14 -13.59
N SER A 106 10.62 -19.40 -13.92
CA SER A 106 11.45 -18.45 -14.65
C SER A 106 12.42 -19.17 -15.55
N ASP A 107 12.71 -18.57 -16.70
CA ASP A 107 13.74 -19.04 -17.61
C ASP A 107 14.70 -17.88 -17.91
N LEU A 108 16.01 -18.16 -17.81
CA LEU A 108 17.03 -17.14 -18.04
C LEU A 108 16.90 -16.56 -19.46
N GLY A 109 16.70 -15.25 -19.55
CA GLY A 109 16.49 -14.51 -20.79
C GLY A 109 15.06 -14.54 -21.36
N GLN A 110 14.10 -15.22 -20.71
CA GLN A 110 12.69 -15.24 -21.11
C GLN A 110 11.78 -14.51 -20.11
N GLY A 111 12.28 -14.23 -18.90
CA GLY A 111 11.56 -13.51 -17.85
C GLY A 111 11.09 -14.39 -16.70
N THR A 112 10.16 -13.88 -15.91
CA THR A 112 9.66 -14.55 -14.69
C THR A 112 8.15 -14.53 -14.63
N ARG A 113 7.57 -15.66 -14.24
CA ARG A 113 6.15 -15.85 -13.97
C ARG A 113 5.98 -16.18 -12.49
N VAL A 114 5.17 -15.40 -11.79
CA VAL A 114 4.83 -15.64 -10.38
C VAL A 114 3.33 -15.83 -10.25
N GLU A 115 2.95 -16.92 -9.61
CA GLU A 115 1.57 -17.29 -9.34
C GLU A 115 1.30 -17.28 -7.83
N VAL A 116 0.34 -16.47 -7.41
CA VAL A 116 -0.16 -16.43 -6.03
C VAL A 116 -1.60 -16.94 -6.04
N ASN A 117 -1.84 -18.10 -5.42
CA ASN A 117 -3.17 -18.65 -5.27
C ASN A 117 -3.64 -18.46 -3.83
N LEU A 118 -4.85 -17.94 -3.64
CA LEU A 118 -5.45 -17.68 -2.32
C LEU A 118 -6.86 -18.25 -2.26
N GLN A 119 -7.20 -18.84 -1.11
CA GLN A 119 -8.57 -19.22 -0.77
C GLN A 119 -9.11 -18.19 0.21
N LEU A 120 -9.99 -17.32 -0.28
CA LEU A 120 -10.48 -16.19 0.49
C LEU A 120 -11.91 -16.46 0.97
N PRO A 121 -12.20 -16.39 2.28
CA PRO A 121 -13.55 -16.46 2.77
C PRO A 121 -14.38 -15.34 2.16
N LEU A 122 -15.54 -15.71 1.61
CA LEU A 122 -16.55 -14.74 1.22
C LEU A 122 -17.07 -14.10 2.49
N LEU A 123 -17.06 -12.78 2.53
CA LEU A 123 -17.89 -12.09 3.51
C LEU A 123 -19.33 -12.29 3.03
N PRO A 124 -20.24 -12.76 3.90
CA PRO A 124 -21.65 -12.77 3.54
C PRO A 124 -21.97 -11.39 3.00
N ALA A 125 -22.72 -11.34 1.89
CA ALA A 125 -23.25 -10.11 1.35
C ALA A 125 -24.14 -9.50 2.42
N THR A 126 -23.51 -8.81 3.36
CA THR A 126 -24.19 -7.99 4.31
C THR A 126 -24.79 -6.99 3.38
N THR A 127 -26.11 -6.97 3.31
CA THR A 127 -26.85 -5.87 2.71
C THR A 127 -26.65 -4.62 3.57
N THR A 128 -25.43 -4.37 4.02
CA THR A 128 -24.89 -3.05 4.17
C THR A 128 -24.70 -2.58 2.74
N THR A 129 -25.79 -2.09 2.16
CA THR A 129 -25.71 -0.71 1.72
C THR A 129 -24.92 -0.02 2.82
N ALA A 130 -23.62 0.20 2.61
CA ALA A 130 -23.00 1.35 3.21
C ALA A 130 -23.82 2.48 2.59
N ALA A 131 -24.97 2.75 3.21
CA ALA A 131 -25.36 4.11 3.40
C ALA A 131 -24.07 4.70 3.94
N MET A 132 -23.35 5.41 3.06
CA MET A 132 -22.76 6.68 3.47
C MET A 132 -23.68 7.19 4.55
N PRO A 133 -23.24 7.31 5.82
CA PRO A 133 -24.12 7.63 6.93
C PRO A 133 -25.05 8.71 6.40
N ASP A 134 -26.34 8.35 6.27
CA ASP A 134 -27.34 9.12 5.54
C ASP A 134 -27.08 10.56 5.91
N ALA A 135 -26.59 11.33 4.93
CA ALA A 135 -25.84 12.54 5.17
C ALA A 135 -26.63 13.33 6.19
N ALA A 136 -26.14 13.32 7.44
CA ALA A 136 -26.82 13.97 8.53
C ALA A 136 -27.06 15.40 8.03
N PRO A 137 -28.28 15.92 8.18
CA PRO A 137 -28.74 17.05 7.38
C PRO A 137 -27.75 18.21 7.53
N ALA A 138 -27.19 18.63 6.39
CA ALA A 138 -26.20 19.70 6.26
C ALA A 138 -24.99 19.59 7.20
N THR A 139 -23.98 18.77 6.85
CA THR A 139 -22.65 18.99 7.41
C THR A 139 -22.13 20.32 6.88
N CYS A 140 -22.11 21.33 7.76
CA CYS A 140 -21.44 22.60 7.53
C CYS A 140 -20.05 22.35 6.92
N ALA A 141 -19.65 23.16 5.94
CA ALA A 141 -18.29 23.07 5.38
C ALA A 141 -17.26 23.23 6.50
N LEU A 142 -16.57 22.13 6.85
CA LEU A 142 -15.49 22.12 7.83
C LEU A 142 -14.26 22.85 7.28
N ASN A 143 -13.53 23.52 8.16
CA ASN A 143 -12.21 24.08 7.88
C ASN A 143 -11.15 23.06 8.29
N VAL A 144 -10.49 22.47 7.30
CA VAL A 144 -9.52 21.40 7.47
C VAL A 144 -8.10 21.92 7.22
N LEU A 145 -7.20 21.69 8.16
CA LEU A 145 -5.77 21.93 7.97
C LEU A 145 -5.11 20.64 7.48
N VAL A 146 -4.47 20.68 6.32
CA VAL A 146 -3.74 19.55 5.74
C VAL A 146 -2.24 19.85 5.79
N VAL A 147 -1.46 18.99 6.46
CA VAL A 147 -0.01 19.15 6.60
C VAL A 147 0.71 17.92 6.08
N ASP A 148 1.38 18.04 4.92
CA ASP A 148 2.06 16.93 4.26
C ASP A 148 3.23 17.49 3.43
N ASP A 149 4.44 16.96 3.66
CA ASP A 149 5.66 17.40 2.97
C ASP A 149 5.71 16.95 1.51
N HIS A 150 4.92 15.94 1.13
CA HIS A 150 4.79 15.44 -0.22
C HIS A 150 3.71 16.20 -1.01
N PRO A 151 4.08 16.94 -2.07
CA PRO A 151 3.15 17.83 -2.78
C PRO A 151 2.00 17.10 -3.47
N VAL A 152 2.21 15.86 -3.91
CA VAL A 152 1.18 15.06 -4.58
C VAL A 152 0.12 14.57 -3.59
N ASN A 153 0.53 14.08 -2.41
CA ASN A 153 -0.38 13.62 -1.37
C ASN A 153 -1.24 14.77 -0.85
N ARG A 154 -0.60 15.91 -0.58
CA ARG A 154 -1.27 17.14 -0.16
C ARG A 154 -2.32 17.60 -1.16
N LEU A 155 -1.96 17.65 -2.45
CA LEU A 155 -2.88 18.06 -3.52
C LEU A 155 -4.08 17.10 -3.63
N LEU A 156 -3.83 15.79 -3.62
CA LEU A 156 -4.88 14.78 -3.69
C LEU A 156 -5.86 14.89 -2.52
N MET A 157 -5.35 15.07 -1.31
CA MET A 157 -6.16 15.19 -0.10
C MET A 157 -7.01 16.45 -0.11
N CYS A 158 -6.44 17.60 -0.53
CA CYS A 158 -7.19 18.83 -0.68
C CYS A 158 -8.31 18.71 -1.73
N TRP A 159 -8.03 18.07 -2.86
CA TRP A 159 -9.03 17.81 -3.89
C TRP A 159 -10.19 16.94 -3.35
N GLN A 160 -9.88 15.83 -2.67
CA GLN A 160 -10.92 14.96 -2.09
C GLN A 160 -11.79 15.67 -1.06
N LEU A 161 -11.20 16.48 -0.19
CA LEU A 161 -11.94 17.26 0.82
C LEU A 161 -12.80 18.36 0.17
N SER A 162 -12.32 18.97 -0.91
CA SER A 162 -13.10 19.93 -1.69
C SER A 162 -14.31 19.29 -2.38
N GLU A 163 -14.16 18.08 -2.94
CA GLU A 163 -15.27 17.31 -3.52
C GLU A 163 -16.33 16.95 -2.47
N LEU A 164 -15.92 16.78 -1.21
CA LEU A 164 -16.82 16.58 -0.05
C LEU A 164 -17.42 17.88 0.49
N GLY A 165 -17.12 19.04 -0.11
CA GLY A 165 -17.68 20.34 0.28
C GLY A 165 -16.98 21.02 1.46
N HIS A 166 -15.77 20.59 1.83
CA HIS A 166 -14.98 21.19 2.91
C HIS A 166 -14.01 22.26 2.40
N ARG A 167 -13.57 23.14 3.31
CA ARG A 167 -12.55 24.16 3.04
C ARG A 167 -11.20 23.66 3.55
N THR A 168 -10.17 23.70 2.72
CA THR A 168 -8.84 23.22 3.09
C THR A 168 -7.83 24.35 3.11
N VAL A 169 -6.91 24.30 4.08
CA VAL A 169 -5.66 25.07 4.08
C VAL A 169 -4.53 24.06 4.10
N ASP A 170 -3.62 24.14 3.14
CA ASP A 170 -2.55 23.17 2.98
C ASP A 170 -1.17 23.75 3.28
N LEU A 171 -0.34 22.97 3.96
CA LEU A 171 1.02 23.33 4.36
C LEU A 171 1.97 22.14 4.16
N SER A 172 3.23 22.44 3.87
CA SER A 172 4.23 21.41 3.62
C SER A 172 5.10 21.05 4.83
N ASP A 173 4.78 21.59 6.01
CA ASP A 173 5.65 21.50 7.17
C ASP A 173 4.89 21.58 8.50
N GLY A 174 5.27 20.72 9.44
CA GLY A 174 4.63 20.62 10.77
C GLY A 174 4.82 21.85 11.66
N GLU A 175 5.88 22.65 11.49
CA GLU A 175 6.07 23.90 12.24
C GLU A 175 5.10 24.96 11.74
N GLN A 176 5.04 25.16 10.42
CA GLN A 176 4.04 26.02 9.78
C GLN A 176 2.62 25.58 10.11
N GLY A 177 2.39 24.26 10.16
CA GLY A 177 1.12 23.65 10.59
C GLY A 177 0.68 24.11 11.97
N LEU A 178 1.57 24.03 12.97
CA LEU A 178 1.25 24.49 14.32
C LEU A 178 1.01 26.00 14.38
N ASP A 179 1.85 26.79 13.71
CA ASP A 179 1.71 28.25 13.71
C ASP A 179 0.39 28.69 13.07
N ARG A 180 -0.02 28.02 11.99
CA ARG A 180 -1.29 28.29 11.34
C ARG A 180 -2.47 27.91 12.22
N TRP A 181 -2.40 26.75 12.89
CA TRP A 181 -3.44 26.29 13.81
C TRP A 181 -3.65 27.25 14.99
N ARG A 182 -2.59 27.90 15.48
CA ARG A 182 -2.71 28.91 16.55
C ARG A 182 -3.41 30.21 16.13
N ILE A 183 -3.34 30.55 14.84
CA ILE A 183 -3.86 31.83 14.31
C ILE A 183 -5.29 31.66 13.78
N GLN A 184 -5.66 30.46 13.35
CA GLN A 184 -6.94 30.16 12.73
C GLN A 184 -7.54 28.89 13.33
N ALA A 185 -8.82 28.95 13.71
CA ALA A 185 -9.54 27.77 14.15
C ALA A 185 -9.77 26.79 12.98
N PHE A 186 -9.48 25.52 13.23
CA PHE A 186 -9.75 24.41 12.31
C PHE A 186 -10.61 23.37 13.02
N ASP A 187 -11.56 22.81 12.28
CA ASP A 187 -12.43 21.74 12.78
C ASP A 187 -11.71 20.39 12.76
N VAL A 188 -10.79 20.21 11.82
CA VAL A 188 -9.99 18.98 11.65
C VAL A 188 -8.56 19.34 11.22
N VAL A 189 -7.58 18.62 11.77
CA VAL A 189 -6.20 18.64 11.31
C VAL A 189 -5.84 17.25 10.79
N ILE A 190 -5.39 17.19 9.53
CA ILE A 190 -4.85 15.98 8.91
C ILE A 190 -3.37 16.21 8.65
N THR A 191 -2.53 15.29 9.12
CA THR A 191 -1.07 15.43 9.04
C THR A 191 -0.43 14.13 8.60
N ASP A 192 0.60 14.21 7.76
CA ASP A 192 1.48 13.07 7.51
C ASP A 192 2.28 12.74 8.79
N CYS A 193 2.53 11.45 9.00
CA CYS A 193 3.24 10.96 10.16
C CYS A 193 4.74 11.31 10.12
N ASN A 194 5.34 11.42 8.94
CA ASN A 194 6.78 11.47 8.75
C ASN A 194 7.21 12.66 7.88
N MET A 195 7.17 13.86 8.48
CA MET A 195 7.64 15.10 7.87
C MET A 195 9.01 15.53 8.42
N PRO A 196 9.85 16.22 7.63
CA PRO A 196 11.09 16.82 8.09
C PRO A 196 10.82 17.93 9.13
N ARG A 197 11.80 18.18 10.02
CA ARG A 197 11.71 19.07 11.19
C ARG A 197 10.71 18.56 12.23
N ARG A 198 9.43 18.91 12.11
CA ARG A 198 8.38 18.51 13.04
C ARG A 198 7.48 17.48 12.38
N ASN A 199 7.50 16.26 12.90
CA ASN A 199 6.67 15.17 12.39
C ASN A 199 5.20 15.29 12.86
N GLY A 200 4.29 14.55 12.23
CA GLY A 200 2.86 14.63 12.55
C GLY A 200 2.51 14.25 13.98
N TYR A 201 3.25 13.33 14.60
CA TYR A 201 3.04 12.96 16.01
C TYR A 201 3.42 14.08 16.98
N GLU A 202 4.48 14.82 16.68
CA GLU A 202 4.88 16.00 17.45
C GLU A 202 3.88 17.14 17.27
N LEU A 203 3.43 17.39 16.04
CA LEU A 203 2.38 18.36 15.76
C LEU A 203 1.10 18.05 16.55
N ALA A 204 0.60 16.82 16.45
CA ALA A 204 -0.61 16.40 17.16
C ALA A 204 -0.43 16.52 18.69
N ARG A 205 0.73 16.13 19.23
CA ARG A 205 1.01 16.28 20.67
C ARG A 205 1.05 17.74 21.11
N SER A 206 1.66 18.63 20.33
CA SER A 206 1.69 20.07 20.63
C SER A 206 0.28 20.67 20.63
N ILE A 207 -0.54 20.35 19.63
CA ILE A 207 -1.93 20.80 19.55
C ILE A 207 -2.71 20.33 20.79
N ARG A 208 -2.65 19.03 21.13
CA ARG A 208 -3.37 18.49 22.30
C ARG A 208 -2.89 19.08 23.62
N ALA A 209 -1.60 19.36 23.76
CA ALA A 209 -1.06 20.00 24.95
C ALA A 209 -1.59 21.44 25.11
N GLU A 210 -1.69 22.20 24.01
CA GLU A 210 -2.25 23.55 24.01
C GLU A 210 -3.77 23.56 24.23
N GLU A 211 -4.51 22.66 23.60
CA GLU A 211 -5.96 22.49 23.86
C GLU A 211 -6.24 22.17 25.33
N ALA A 212 -5.47 21.28 25.96
CA ALA A 212 -5.63 20.93 27.37
C ALA A 212 -5.44 22.13 28.33
N VAL A 213 -4.66 23.14 27.93
CA VAL A 213 -4.48 24.38 28.70
C VAL A 213 -5.58 25.40 28.41
N THR A 214 -6.14 25.37 27.19
CA THR A 214 -7.02 26.43 26.68
C THR A 214 -8.52 26.09 26.80
N GLY A 215 -8.87 24.81 27.00
CA GLY A 215 -10.24 24.33 27.23
C GLY A 215 -10.90 23.80 25.98
#